data_AF-A0AAE1FU88-F1
#
_entry.id   AF-A0AAE1FU88-F1
#
_cell.length_a   1.000
_cell.length_b   1.000
_cell.length_c   1.000
_cell.angle_alpha   90.00
_cell.angle_beta   90.00
_cell.angle_gamma   90.00
#
_symmetry.space_group_name_H-M   'P 1'
#
loop_
_entity.id
_entity.type
_entity.pdbx_description
1 polymer ?
#
loop_
_entity_poly.entity_id
_entity_poly.type
_entity_poly.pdbx_seq_one_letter_code
_entity_poly.pdbx_strand_id
1 'polypeptide(L)'
;MLETYIWELPPPLPDGSPTPVSVFVNITSVRDMSLIDLSISFDMILVFTWRDPRLTFQHLRDNMDQNPVREGVGVWHPEVFMEDGDGSSVDVQVRGRQTFVRRVGPPNPDIPTRLKEGRQSINIQIYPRTVYTMLI
;
A
#
# COMPACT_ATOMS: atom_id res chain seq x y z
N MET A 1 -7.66 19.83 -1.48
CA MET A 1 -6.58 20.62 -2.10
C MET A 1 -5.32 19.80 -1.93
N LEU A 2 -4.87 19.17 -3.02
CA LEU A 2 -3.72 18.25 -3.14
C LEU A 2 -2.53 18.95 -3.83
N GLU A 3 -2.52 20.30 -3.88
CA GLU A 3 -1.63 21.09 -4.76
C GLU A 3 -0.13 20.97 -4.46
N THR A 4 0.27 20.27 -3.38
CA THR A 4 1.68 20.04 -3.02
C THR A 4 2.01 18.56 -2.76
N TYR A 5 1.09 17.63 -3.03
CA TYR A 5 1.37 16.20 -2.89
C TYR A 5 1.99 15.65 -4.17
N ILE A 6 3.22 15.15 -4.05
CA ILE A 6 3.96 14.47 -5.12
C ILE A 6 3.97 12.99 -4.78
N TRP A 7 3.21 12.19 -5.51
CA TRP A 7 2.99 10.77 -5.24
C TRP A 7 4.17 9.91 -5.72
N GLU A 8 5.05 10.47 -6.54
CA GLU A 8 6.28 9.85 -7.02
C GLU A 8 7.35 9.82 -5.93
N LEU A 9 7.22 10.66 -4.89
CA LEU A 9 8.20 10.74 -3.80
C LEU A 9 7.73 9.95 -2.57
N PRO A 10 8.65 9.20 -1.93
CA PRO A 10 8.34 8.49 -0.71
C PRO A 10 7.91 9.45 0.40
N PRO A 11 7.10 8.99 1.36
CA PRO A 11 6.68 9.82 2.46
C PRO A 11 7.88 10.34 3.26
N PRO A 12 7.95 11.64 3.58
CA PRO A 12 9.00 12.17 4.42
C PRO A 12 8.73 11.82 5.88
N LEU A 13 9.74 11.31 6.58
CA LEU A 13 9.73 11.23 8.04
C LEU A 13 10.41 12.46 8.65
N PRO A 14 10.00 12.94 9.84
CA PRO A 14 10.54 14.17 10.44
C PRO A 14 12.05 14.13 10.72
N ASP A 15 12.60 12.93 10.92
CA ASP A 15 14.01 12.68 11.20
C ASP A 15 14.83 12.37 9.92
N GLY A 16 14.20 12.40 8.75
CA GLY A 16 14.83 12.06 7.47
C GLY A 16 15.08 10.56 7.27
N SER A 17 14.59 9.70 8.16
CA SER A 17 14.74 8.26 8.02
C SER A 17 13.86 7.69 6.88
N PRO A 18 14.20 6.51 6.33
CA PRO A 18 13.37 5.84 5.33
C PRO A 18 11.98 5.51 5.85
N THR A 19 10.95 5.63 5.00
CA THR A 19 9.60 5.21 5.37
C THR A 19 9.57 3.70 5.69
N PRO A 20 9.15 3.29 6.90
CA PRO A 20 8.98 1.89 7.21
C PRO A 20 7.81 1.31 6.41
N VAL A 21 8.11 0.26 5.66
CA VAL A 21 7.12 -0.53 4.92
C VAL A 21 7.10 -1.93 5.51
N SER A 22 5.94 -2.35 6.00
CA SER A 22 5.71 -3.75 6.38
C SER A 22 5.15 -4.50 5.19
N VAL A 23 5.65 -5.70 4.96
CA VAL A 23 5.18 -6.58 3.89
C VAL A 23 4.62 -7.86 4.52
N PHE A 24 3.39 -8.18 4.15
CA PHE A 24 2.78 -9.46 4.48
C PHE A 24 2.61 -10.27 3.20
N VAL A 25 3.15 -11.49 3.22
CA VAL A 25 3.15 -12.41 2.09
C VAL A 25 2.25 -13.59 2.42
N ASN A 26 1.25 -13.85 1.59
CA ASN A 26 0.37 -15.00 1.73
C ASN A 26 0.36 -15.81 0.43
N ILE A 27 1.04 -16.96 0.42
CA ILE A 27 1.00 -17.90 -0.70
C ILE A 27 -0.33 -18.63 -0.65
N THR A 28 -1.14 -18.45 -1.69
CA THR A 28 -2.51 -18.98 -1.76
C THR A 28 -2.59 -20.34 -2.44
N SER A 29 -1.72 -20.61 -3.41
CA SER A 29 -1.64 -21.92 -4.07
C SER A 29 -0.30 -22.09 -4.77
N VAL A 30 0.25 -23.29 -4.74
CA VAL A 30 1.30 -23.72 -5.68
C VAL A 30 0.62 -24.32 -6.90
N ARG A 31 0.90 -23.78 -8.09
CA ARG A 31 0.23 -24.13 -9.35
C ARG A 31 0.93 -25.27 -10.07
N ASP A 32 2.24 -25.16 -10.22
CA ASP A 32 3.06 -26.12 -10.93
C ASP A 32 4.48 -26.16 -10.37
N MET A 33 5.13 -27.30 -10.50
CA MET A 33 6.52 -27.50 -10.10
C MET A 33 7.18 -28.50 -11.06
N SER A 34 8.16 -28.05 -11.83
CA SER A 34 8.93 -28.88 -12.75
C SER A 34 10.34 -29.05 -12.23
N LEU A 35 10.72 -30.29 -11.90
CA LEU A 35 12.11 -30.62 -11.54
C LEU A 35 13.04 -30.65 -12.75
N ILE A 36 12.48 -30.86 -13.95
CA ILE A 36 13.24 -30.88 -15.20
C ILE A 36 13.64 -29.46 -15.58
N ASP A 37 12.70 -28.52 -15.46
CA ASP A 37 12.90 -27.12 -15.81
C ASP A 37 13.37 -26.28 -14.62
N LEU A 38 13.48 -26.89 -13.43
CA LEU A 38 13.81 -26.24 -12.16
C LEU A 38 12.91 -25.03 -11.85
N SER A 39 11.64 -25.10 -12.24
CA SER A 39 10.68 -24.00 -12.14
C SER A 39 9.57 -24.29 -11.14
N ILE A 40 9.05 -23.23 -10.51
CA ILE A 40 7.89 -23.29 -9.63
C ILE A 40 6.96 -22.11 -9.89
N SER A 41 5.66 -22.38 -9.99
CA SER A 41 4.65 -21.32 -10.09
C SER A 41 3.71 -21.34 -8.91
N PHE A 42 3.36 -20.16 -8.41
CA PHE A 42 2.41 -20.01 -7.31
C PHE A 42 1.63 -18.70 -7.39
N ASP A 43 0.46 -18.70 -6.77
CA ASP A 43 -0.34 -17.50 -6.55
C ASP A 43 -0.11 -16.98 -5.15
N MET A 44 0.07 -15.67 -5.02
CA MET A 44 0.29 -15.02 -3.74
C MET A 44 -0.48 -13.70 -3.63
N ILE A 45 -0.79 -13.35 -2.39
CA ILE A 45 -1.31 -12.04 -2.03
C ILE A 45 -0.20 -11.32 -1.27
N LEU A 46 0.21 -10.17 -1.78
CA LEU A 46 1.07 -9.24 -1.06
C LEU A 46 0.23 -8.11 -0.49
N VAL A 47 0.45 -7.83 0.79
CA VAL A 47 -0.12 -6.67 1.46
C VAL A 47 1.04 -5.81 1.95
N PHE A 48 1.14 -4.60 1.40
CA PHE A 48 2.08 -3.61 1.92
C PHE A 48 1.38 -2.77 2.95
N THR A 49 2.15 -2.23 3.89
CA THR A 49 1.61 -1.34 4.89
C THR A 49 2.61 -0.25 5.24
N TRP A 50 2.23 1.01 5.05
CA TRP A 50 3.03 2.17 5.42
C TRP A 50 2.16 3.31 5.94
N ARG A 51 2.81 4.34 6.48
CA ARG A 51 2.19 5.58 6.92
C ARG A 51 2.68 6.73 6.04
N ASP A 52 1.76 7.47 5.44
CA ASP A 52 2.08 8.72 4.75
C ASP A 52 1.50 9.91 5.53
N PRO A 53 2.32 10.69 6.24
CA PRO A 53 1.85 11.82 7.04
C PRO A 53 1.33 12.99 6.19
N ARG A 54 1.60 13.01 4.88
CA ARG A 54 1.12 14.05 3.96
C ARG A 54 -0.36 13.85 3.61
N LEU A 55 -0.86 12.63 3.74
CA LEU A 55 -2.22 12.27 3.38
C LEU A 55 -3.15 12.44 4.58
N THR A 56 -4.27 13.13 4.33
CA THR A 56 -5.34 13.31 5.31
C THR A 56 -6.65 12.86 4.69
N PHE A 57 -7.34 11.97 5.40
CA PHE A 57 -8.64 11.47 4.99
C PHE A 57 -9.71 11.94 5.99
N GLN A 58 -10.90 12.19 5.45
CA GLN A 58 -12.07 12.59 6.22
C GLN A 58 -13.07 11.43 6.24
N HIS A 59 -13.87 11.34 7.31
CA HIS A 59 -14.97 10.38 7.44
C HIS A 59 -14.57 8.91 7.28
N LEU A 60 -13.35 8.55 7.70
CA LEU A 60 -12.93 7.14 7.73
C LEU A 60 -13.86 6.33 8.63
N ARG A 61 -14.33 5.21 8.11
CA ARG A 61 -15.07 4.21 8.88
C ARG A 61 -14.11 3.39 9.73
N ASP A 62 -14.60 2.82 10.82
CA ASP A 62 -13.79 1.95 11.67
C ASP A 62 -13.42 0.65 10.96
N ASN A 63 -14.29 0.15 10.07
CA ASN A 63 -13.98 -0.96 9.19
C ASN A 63 -13.17 -0.46 7.97
N MET A 64 -11.95 -0.97 7.84
CA MET A 64 -11.02 -0.64 6.74
C MET A 64 -11.56 -1.00 5.36
N ASP A 65 -12.32 -2.10 5.23
CA ASP A 65 -12.87 -2.55 3.94
C ASP A 65 -13.87 -1.54 3.35
N GLN A 66 -14.38 -0.62 4.17
CA GLN A 66 -15.28 0.45 3.79
C GLN A 66 -14.55 1.74 3.38
N ASN A 67 -13.22 1.76 3.42
CA ASN A 67 -12.38 2.92 3.10
C ASN A 67 -11.47 2.65 1.87
N PRO A 68 -12.02 2.27 0.69
CA PRO A 68 -11.21 2.09 -0.50
C PRO A 68 -10.70 3.45 -1.02
N VAL A 69 -9.43 3.51 -1.38
CA VAL A 69 -8.89 4.60 -2.19
C VAL A 69 -9.35 4.38 -3.62
N ARG A 70 -10.02 5.38 -4.19
CA ARG A 70 -10.46 5.32 -5.59
C ARG A 70 -9.25 5.26 -6.52
N GLU A 71 -9.37 4.48 -7.59
CA GLU A 71 -8.37 4.49 -8.66
C GLU A 71 -8.20 5.91 -9.22
N GLY A 72 -6.95 6.29 -9.52
CA GLY A 72 -6.61 7.63 -10.00
C GLY A 72 -6.34 8.68 -8.91
N VAL A 73 -6.61 8.38 -7.63
CA VAL A 73 -6.05 9.18 -6.54
C VAL A 73 -4.57 8.83 -6.43
N GLY A 74 -3.70 9.73 -6.91
CA GLY A 74 -2.26 9.58 -6.80
C GLY A 74 -1.88 9.43 -5.33
N VAL A 75 -1.41 8.24 -4.95
CA VAL A 75 -0.88 7.88 -3.64
C VAL A 75 0.45 7.21 -3.94
N TRP A 76 1.49 7.55 -3.18
CA TRP A 76 2.76 6.86 -3.30
C TRP A 76 2.60 5.38 -2.91
N HIS A 77 3.14 4.47 -3.71
CA HIS A 77 3.23 3.04 -3.40
C HIS A 77 4.69 2.60 -3.40
N PRO A 78 5.09 1.68 -2.51
CA PRO A 78 6.40 1.05 -2.62
C PRO A 78 6.51 0.28 -3.94
N GLU A 79 7.64 0.42 -4.60
CA GLU A 79 8.00 -0.41 -5.76
C GLU A 79 8.50 -1.77 -5.29
N VAL A 80 8.20 -2.80 -6.06
CA VAL A 80 8.49 -4.19 -5.71
C VAL A 80 9.09 -4.85 -6.93
N PHE A 81 10.28 -5.39 -6.74
CA PHE A 81 10.95 -6.24 -7.71
C PHE A 81 10.99 -7.65 -7.11
N MET A 82 10.79 -8.65 -7.95
CA MET A 82 10.87 -10.03 -7.53
C MET A 82 11.97 -10.71 -8.35
N GLU A 83 12.86 -11.39 -7.64
CA GLU A 83 14.02 -12.07 -8.20
C GLU A 83 14.03 -13.52 -7.71
N ASP A 84 14.61 -14.40 -8.53
CA ASP A 84 14.85 -15.80 -8.18
C ASP A 84 16.09 -15.94 -7.28
N GLY A 85 16.47 -17.19 -6.98
CA GLY A 85 17.65 -17.49 -6.16
C GLY A 85 18.98 -17.05 -6.78
N ASP A 86 19.02 -16.85 -8.10
CA ASP A 86 20.19 -16.45 -8.88
C ASP A 86 20.21 -14.93 -9.14
N GLY A 87 19.18 -14.20 -8.69
CA GLY A 87 19.02 -12.75 -8.89
C GLY A 87 18.41 -12.37 -10.24
N SER A 88 17.87 -13.33 -10.99
CA SER A 88 17.16 -13.05 -12.25
C SER A 88 15.74 -12.58 -11.96
N SER A 89 15.24 -11.63 -12.76
CA SER A 89 13.86 -11.19 -12.66
C SER A 89 12.91 -12.34 -13.04
N VAL A 90 11.92 -12.58 -12.18
CA VAL A 90 10.88 -13.61 -12.37
C VAL A 90 9.71 -13.05 -13.19
N ASP A 91 8.95 -13.95 -13.83
CA ASP A 91 7.73 -13.53 -14.51
C ASP A 91 6.59 -13.35 -13.48
N VAL A 92 6.05 -12.14 -13.44
CA VAL A 92 5.07 -11.71 -12.44
C VAL A 92 3.86 -11.14 -13.13
N GLN A 93 2.73 -11.83 -12.99
CA GLN A 93 1.44 -11.36 -13.48
C GLN A 93 0.60 -10.76 -12.33
N VAL A 94 0.30 -9.47 -12.41
CA VAL A 94 -0.61 -8.80 -11.47
C VAL A 94 -2.05 -9.10 -11.84
N ARG A 95 -2.81 -9.72 -10.92
CA ARG A 95 -4.22 -10.07 -11.13
C ARG A 95 -5.20 -9.04 -10.59
N GLY A 96 -4.77 -8.23 -9.63
CA GLY A 96 -5.61 -7.16 -9.08
C GLY A 96 -4.86 -6.37 -8.01
N ARG A 97 -5.20 -5.08 -7.89
CA ARG A 97 -4.62 -4.17 -6.91
C ARG A 97 -5.72 -3.30 -6.32
N GLN A 98 -5.82 -3.27 -5.00
CA GLN A 98 -6.77 -2.40 -4.30
C GLN A 98 -6.09 -1.76 -3.11
N THR A 99 -6.28 -0.45 -2.91
CA THR A 99 -5.67 0.28 -1.78
C THR A 99 -6.75 0.67 -0.79
N PHE A 100 -6.51 0.39 0.48
CA PHE A 100 -7.39 0.76 1.58
C PHE A 100 -6.69 1.70 2.55
N VAL A 101 -7.50 2.48 3.27
CA VAL A 101 -7.01 3.36 4.33
C VAL A 101 -7.60 2.92 5.66
N ARG A 102 -6.72 2.64 6.62
CA ARG A 102 -7.09 2.34 7.98
C ARG A 102 -7.04 3.59 8.83
N ARG A 103 -8.10 3.79 9.62
CA ARG A 103 -8.13 4.79 10.69
C ARG A 103 -7.19 4.38 11.82
N VAL A 104 -6.22 5.23 12.16
CA VAL A 104 -5.30 5.02 13.28
C VAL A 104 -5.54 6.11 14.32
N GLY A 105 -6.31 5.78 15.35
CA GLY A 105 -6.54 6.67 16.49
C GLY A 105 -7.68 7.69 16.34
N PRO A 106 -7.80 8.60 17.32
CA PRO A 106 -8.86 9.61 17.32
C PRO A 106 -8.65 10.65 16.21
N PRO A 107 -9.70 11.38 15.82
CA PRO A 107 -9.57 12.48 14.88
C PRO A 107 -8.63 13.56 15.42
N ASN A 108 -7.83 14.17 14.54
CA ASN A 108 -6.98 15.29 14.92
C ASN A 108 -7.88 16.45 15.40
N PRO A 109 -7.43 17.20 16.42
CA PRO A 109 -8.17 18.34 16.94
C PRO A 109 -8.40 19.38 15.83
N ASP A 110 -9.59 19.95 15.82
CA ASP A 110 -9.97 21.00 14.88
C ASP A 110 -9.06 22.22 15.06
N ILE A 111 -8.51 22.74 13.95
CA ILE A 111 -7.66 23.93 13.99
C ILE A 111 -8.58 25.18 13.93
N PRO A 112 -8.62 26.02 14.98
CA PRO A 112 -9.62 27.11 15.10
C PRO A 112 -9.47 28.25 14.08
N THR A 113 -8.36 28.32 13.33
CA THR A 113 -8.11 29.39 12.35
C THR A 113 -8.79 29.19 11.00
N ARG A 114 -9.53 28.10 10.77
CA ARG A 114 -10.33 27.91 9.55
C ARG A 114 -11.83 27.96 9.86
N LEU A 115 -12.44 29.11 9.61
CA LEU A 115 -13.91 29.29 9.46
C LEU A 115 -14.44 28.58 8.19
N LYS A 116 -14.05 27.32 7.99
CA LYS A 116 -14.62 26.40 7.01
C LYS A 116 -14.86 25.08 7.73
N GLU A 117 -16.07 24.99 8.28
CA GLU A 117 -16.84 23.78 8.60
C GLU A 117 -16.02 22.48 8.80
N GLY A 118 -15.82 22.11 10.08
CA GLY A 118 -15.67 20.73 10.57
C GLY A 118 -14.73 19.78 9.82
N ARG A 119 -13.48 20.18 9.54
CA ARG A 119 -12.51 19.31 8.84
C ARG A 119 -11.58 18.59 9.82
N GLN A 120 -12.04 17.42 10.29
CA GLN A 120 -11.23 16.50 11.08
C GLN A 120 -10.33 15.63 10.18
N SER A 121 -9.01 15.74 10.36
CA SER A 121 -8.02 14.88 9.70
C SER A 121 -7.65 13.73 10.64
N ILE A 122 -7.48 12.50 10.18
CA ILE A 122 -7.12 11.35 11.04
C ILE A 122 -5.73 10.81 10.65
N ASN A 123 -4.95 10.30 11.60
CA ASN A 123 -3.75 9.53 11.29
C ASN A 123 -4.15 8.23 10.57
N ILE A 124 -3.40 7.88 9.54
CA ILE A 124 -3.76 6.78 8.66
C ILE A 124 -2.61 5.79 8.48
N GLN A 125 -2.99 4.59 8.13
CA GLN A 125 -2.09 3.58 7.61
C GLN A 125 -2.69 3.04 6.31
N ILE A 126 -1.86 2.93 5.29
CA ILE A 126 -2.29 2.59 3.93
C ILE A 126 -1.98 1.13 3.67
N TYR A 127 -2.95 0.42 3.10
CA TYR A 127 -2.94 -1.02 2.87
C TYR A 127 -3.29 -1.33 1.42
N PRO A 128 -2.33 -1.35 0.48
CA PRO A 128 -2.57 -1.99 -0.79
C PRO A 128 -2.53 -3.50 -0.60
N ARG A 129 -3.56 -4.13 -1.16
CA ARG A 129 -3.63 -5.55 -1.39
C ARG A 129 -3.44 -5.78 -2.87
N THR A 130 -2.38 -6.50 -3.22
CA THR A 130 -2.10 -6.86 -4.60
C THR A 130 -2.05 -8.39 -4.72
N VAL A 131 -2.76 -8.92 -5.71
CA VAL A 131 -2.79 -10.34 -6.03
C VAL A 131 -1.85 -10.59 -7.19
N TYR A 132 -0.92 -11.52 -7.02
CA TYR A 132 0.09 -11.89 -7.99
C TYR A 132 -0.01 -13.37 -8.35
N THR A 133 0.33 -13.68 -9.60
CA THR A 133 0.77 -15.00 -10.02
C THR A 133 2.22 -14.88 -10.42
N MET A 134 3.03 -15.78 -9.90
CA MET A 134 4.47 -15.77 -10.06
C MET A 134 4.92 -17.07 -10.71
N LEU A 135 5.82 -16.96 -11.68
CA LEU A 135 6.56 -18.06 -12.27
C LEU A 135 8.04 -17.78 -12.05
N ILE A 136 8.66 -18.65 -11.24
CA ILE A 136 10.09 -18.68 -10.94
C ILE A 136 10.71 -19.80 -11.76
#